data_AF-A0A7Y2FZ04-F1
#
_entry.id   AF-A0A7Y2FZ04-F1
#
_cell.length_a   1.000
_cell.length_b   1.000
_cell.length_c   1.000
_cell.angle_alpha   90.00
_cell.angle_beta   90.00
_cell.angle_gamma   90.00
#
_symmetry.space_group_name_H-M   'P 1'
#
loop_
_entity.id
_entity.type
_entity.pdbx_description
1 polymer ?
#
loop_
_entity_poly.entity_id
_entity_poly.type
_entity_poly.pdbx_seq_one_letter_code
_entity_poly.pdbx_strand_id
1 'polypeptide(L)'
;MGSRRKFIRNTGLGLAGLSMPLDGFGDIHSQGYKKIRPLVLSTWDFGMEANQIAWKVLKKGGSALDAVEQGVRLTESDPENASVGVGGLPDRNGKITLD
;
A
#
# COMPACT_ATOMS: atom_id res chain seq x y z
N MET A 1 8.56 11.33 -26.18
CA MET A 1 7.59 11.51 -27.29
C MET A 1 6.29 12.09 -26.72
N GLY A 2 5.96 13.33 -27.05
CA GLY A 2 4.78 14.03 -26.50
C GLY A 2 3.45 13.43 -27.00
N SER A 3 2.47 13.28 -26.11
CA SER A 3 1.15 12.73 -26.44
C SER A 3 0.32 13.71 -27.28
N ARG A 4 -0.30 13.22 -28.35
CA ARG A 4 -1.17 13.96 -29.30
C ARG A 4 -2.24 14.80 -28.60
N ARG A 5 -2.69 14.38 -27.42
CA ARG A 5 -3.68 15.08 -26.61
C ARG A 5 -3.15 16.42 -26.04
N LYS A 6 -1.86 16.49 -25.73
CA LYS A 6 -1.19 17.74 -25.31
C LYS A 6 -1.04 18.71 -26.48
N PHE A 7 -0.78 18.20 -27.69
CA PHE A 7 -0.68 19.02 -28.89
C PHE A 7 -2.02 19.70 -29.22
N ILE A 8 -3.12 18.94 -29.31
CA ILE A 8 -4.45 19.50 -29.63
C ILE A 8 -4.89 20.52 -28.57
N ARG A 9 -4.64 20.26 -27.28
CA ARG A 9 -4.93 21.23 -26.20
C ARG A 9 -4.12 22.51 -26.36
N ASN A 10 -2.83 22.42 -26.67
CA ASN A 10 -1.97 23.60 -26.85
C ASN A 10 -2.33 24.37 -28.13
N THR A 11 -2.68 23.69 -29.23
CA THR A 11 -3.07 24.33 -30.49
C THR A 11 -4.45 25.00 -30.38
N GLY A 12 -5.40 24.43 -29.63
CA GLY A 12 -6.70 25.05 -29.37
C GLY A 12 -6.63 26.34 -28.55
N LEU A 13 -5.66 26.45 -27.63
CA LEU A 13 -5.40 27.66 -26.84
C LEU A 13 -4.77 28.79 -27.67
N GLY A 14 -4.04 28.46 -28.75
CA GLY A 14 -3.39 29.45 -29.60
C GLY A 14 -4.36 30.27 -30.47
N LEU A 15 -5.52 29.72 -30.83
CA LEU A 15 -6.51 30.39 -31.69
C LEU A 15 -7.55 31.23 -30.90
N ALA A 16 -7.79 30.91 -29.63
CA ALA A 16 -8.70 31.68 -28.77
C ALA A 16 -8.00 32.85 -28.01
N GLY A 17 -6.67 32.99 -28.16
CA GLY A 17 -5.85 33.92 -27.39
C GLY A 17 -5.78 35.37 -27.90
N LEU A 18 -6.58 35.77 -28.89
CA LEU A 18 -6.54 37.14 -29.43
C LEU A 18 -7.45 38.14 -28.70
N SER A 19 -8.24 37.76 -27.70
CA SER A 19 -9.18 38.72 -27.06
C SER A 19 -9.56 38.50 -25.59
N MET A 20 -8.82 37.74 -24.78
CA MET A 20 -9.11 37.63 -23.34
C MET A 20 -7.85 37.57 -22.45
N PRO A 21 -7.82 38.26 -21.29
CA PRO A 21 -6.74 38.15 -20.31
C PRO A 21 -6.75 36.73 -19.69
N LEU A 22 -5.60 36.07 -19.78
CA LEU A 22 -5.38 34.67 -19.37
C LEU A 22 -5.08 34.51 -17.87
N ASP A 23 -5.74 35.26 -16.99
CA ASP A 23 -5.55 35.12 -15.53
C ASP A 23 -6.32 33.93 -14.93
N GLY A 24 -7.01 33.14 -15.76
CA GLY A 24 -7.94 32.08 -15.34
C GLY A 24 -7.46 30.64 -15.46
N PHE A 25 -6.24 30.37 -15.95
CA PHE A 25 -5.72 29.00 -15.99
C PHE A 25 -5.03 28.67 -14.67
N GLY A 26 -5.85 28.55 -13.62
CA GLY A 26 -5.42 27.95 -12.36
C GLY A 26 -4.81 26.57 -12.63
N ASP A 27 -3.66 26.31 -12.01
CA ASP A 27 -3.05 24.99 -12.00
C ASP A 27 -4.11 23.96 -11.62
N ILE A 28 -4.32 22.97 -12.50
CA ILE A 28 -5.03 21.75 -12.11
C ILE A 28 -4.07 21.04 -11.14
N HIS A 29 -4.13 21.43 -9.88
CA HIS A 29 -3.54 20.69 -8.79
C HIS A 29 -4.22 19.33 -8.83
N SER A 30 -3.50 18.32 -9.34
CA SER A 30 -3.83 16.94 -9.02
C SER A 30 -3.91 16.90 -7.50
N GLN A 31 -5.11 16.73 -6.95
CA GLN A 31 -5.33 16.43 -5.54
C GLN A 31 -4.58 15.13 -5.28
N GLY A 32 -3.29 15.25 -4.99
CA GLY A 32 -2.43 14.13 -4.68
C GLY A 32 -2.98 13.50 -3.41
N TYR A 33 -3.25 12.19 -3.46
CA TYR A 33 -3.67 11.48 -2.27
C TYR A 33 -2.64 11.70 -1.16
N LYS A 34 -3.10 12.25 -0.01
CA LYS A 34 -2.24 12.43 1.16
C LYS A 34 -1.68 11.06 1.55
N LYS A 35 -0.35 10.93 1.50
CA LYS A 35 0.32 9.67 1.81
C LYS A 35 0.18 9.40 3.31
N ILE A 36 -0.64 8.43 3.68
CA ILE A 36 -0.80 8.00 5.06
C ILE A 36 0.34 7.03 5.38
N ARG A 37 1.28 7.46 6.23
CA ARG A 37 2.39 6.64 6.72
C ARG A 37 2.67 6.92 8.19
N PRO A 38 3.07 5.92 8.99
CA PRO A 38 3.24 4.50 8.60
C PRO A 38 1.88 3.79 8.36
N LEU A 39 1.90 2.75 7.54
CA LEU A 39 0.73 1.92 7.19
C LEU A 39 1.17 0.46 7.11
N VAL A 40 0.37 -0.43 7.69
CA VAL A 40 0.54 -1.89 7.61
C VAL A 40 -0.80 -2.51 7.22
N LEU A 41 -0.74 -3.54 6.38
CA LEU A 41 -1.88 -4.33 5.94
C LEU A 41 -1.49 -5.81 6.02
N SER A 42 -2.46 -6.64 6.35
CA SER A 42 -2.30 -8.09 6.53
C SER A 42 -3.47 -8.81 5.89
N THR A 43 -3.29 -10.08 5.57
CA THR A 43 -4.37 -10.95 5.10
C THR A 43 -5.13 -11.58 6.27
N TRP A 44 -6.43 -11.81 6.08
CA TRP A 44 -7.33 -12.55 7.00
C TRP A 44 -7.54 -11.89 8.38
N ASP A 45 -8.37 -12.54 9.20
CA ASP A 45 -8.81 -12.01 10.50
C ASP A 45 -7.69 -12.00 11.55
N PHE A 46 -6.87 -13.06 11.62
CA PHE A 46 -5.68 -13.11 12.48
C PHE A 46 -4.65 -12.02 12.13
N GLY A 47 -4.76 -11.45 10.94
CA GLY A 47 -4.01 -10.28 10.53
C GLY A 47 -4.24 -9.05 11.41
N MET A 48 -5.39 -8.93 12.07
CA MET A 48 -5.66 -7.84 13.01
C MET A 48 -4.70 -7.85 14.20
N GLU A 49 -4.42 -9.02 14.77
CA GLU A 49 -3.47 -9.17 15.88
C GLU A 49 -2.02 -8.98 15.41
N ALA A 50 -1.68 -9.52 14.23
CA ALA A 50 -0.38 -9.28 13.59
C ALA A 50 -0.13 -7.78 13.36
N ASN A 51 -1.14 -7.04 12.88
CA ASN A 51 -1.06 -5.59 12.67
C ASN A 51 -0.87 -4.83 13.98
N GLN A 52 -1.49 -5.27 15.08
CA GLN A 52 -1.29 -4.63 16.40
C GLN A 52 0.18 -4.73 16.84
N ILE A 53 0.84 -5.86 16.60
CA ILE A 53 2.27 -6.04 16.90
C ILE A 53 3.13 -5.21 15.96
N ALA A 54 2.90 -5.30 14.65
CA ALA A 54 3.61 -4.49 13.66
C ALA A 54 3.49 -2.99 13.98
N TRP A 55 2.32 -2.54 14.43
CA TRP A 55 2.09 -1.16 14.82
C TRP A 55 2.92 -0.72 16.04
N LYS A 56 3.24 -1.63 16.98
CA LYS A 56 4.14 -1.30 18.10
C LYS A 56 5.55 -0.96 17.63
N VAL A 57 6.01 -1.55 16.53
CA VAL A 57 7.29 -1.24 15.89
C VAL A 57 7.19 0.06 15.10
N LEU A 58 6.19 0.16 14.21
CA LEU A 58 6.01 1.32 13.34
C LEU A 58 5.77 2.63 14.10
N LYS A 59 4.97 2.59 15.18
CA LYS A 59 4.69 3.79 15.99
C LYS A 59 5.92 4.35 16.70
N LYS A 60 6.95 3.52 16.90
CA LYS A 60 8.23 3.92 17.50
C LYS A 60 9.25 4.40 16.46
N GLY A 61 8.87 4.46 15.18
CA GLY A 61 9.79 4.77 14.09
C GLY A 61 10.72 3.61 13.72
N GLY A 62 10.37 2.37 14.10
CA GLY A 62 11.11 1.18 13.70
C GLY A 62 11.01 0.91 12.20
N SER A 63 11.82 -0.04 11.70
CA SER A 63 11.84 -0.35 10.28
C SER A 63 10.57 -1.09 9.83
N ALA A 64 10.21 -0.92 8.56
CA ALA A 64 9.09 -1.67 7.97
C ALA A 64 9.37 -3.19 7.95
N LEU A 65 10.64 -3.58 7.81
CA LEU A 65 11.07 -4.98 7.81
C LEU A 65 10.83 -5.63 9.19
N ASP A 66 11.28 -4.97 10.26
CA ASP A 66 11.08 -5.48 11.63
C ASP A 66 9.59 -5.55 11.97
N ALA A 67 8.80 -4.59 11.49
CA ALA A 67 7.37 -4.54 11.74
C ALA A 67 6.63 -5.74 11.13
N VAL A 68 6.92 -6.07 9.87
CA VAL A 68 6.28 -7.22 9.20
C VAL A 68 6.76 -8.54 9.78
N GLU A 69 8.06 -8.68 10.07
CA GLU A 69 8.61 -9.90 10.67
C GLU A 69 7.99 -10.17 12.04
N GLN A 70 7.98 -9.18 12.93
CA GLN A 70 7.39 -9.35 14.27
C GLN A 70 5.87 -9.57 14.22
N GLY A 71 5.19 -8.98 13.24
CA GLY A 71 3.76 -9.18 13.03
C GLY A 71 3.43 -10.64 12.69
N VAL A 72 4.07 -11.23 11.68
CA VAL A 72 3.74 -12.58 11.21
C VAL A 72 4.18 -13.68 12.18
N ARG A 73 5.25 -13.46 12.95
CA ARG A 73 5.74 -14.43 13.96
C ARG A 73 4.70 -14.77 15.02
N LEU A 74 3.77 -13.84 15.33
CA LEU A 74 2.64 -14.14 16.21
C LEU A 74 1.77 -15.26 15.61
N THR A 75 1.36 -15.08 14.35
CA THR A 75 0.52 -16.03 13.64
C THR A 75 1.22 -17.38 13.47
N GLU A 76 2.52 -17.38 13.18
CA GLU A 76 3.30 -18.63 13.06
C GLU A 76 3.46 -19.39 14.38
N SER A 77 3.43 -18.68 15.51
CA SER A 77 3.60 -19.27 16.84
C SER A 77 2.28 -19.73 17.47
N ASP A 78 1.16 -19.46 16.82
CA ASP A 78 -0.17 -19.85 17.29
C ASP A 78 -0.49 -21.31 16.89
N PRO A 79 -0.55 -22.26 17.86
CA PRO A 79 -0.87 -23.65 17.55
C PRO A 79 -2.32 -23.87 17.11
N GLU A 80 -3.23 -22.92 17.39
CA GLU A 80 -4.62 -23.01 16.94
C GLU A 80 -4.78 -22.54 15.49
N ASN A 81 -3.75 -21.91 14.90
CA ASN A 81 -3.75 -21.53 13.50
C ASN A 81 -3.42 -22.72 12.60
N ALA A 82 -4.47 -23.34 12.05
CA ALA A 82 -4.35 -24.47 11.14
C ALA A 82 -3.71 -24.15 9.76
N SER A 83 -3.46 -22.88 9.45
CA SER A 83 -3.01 -22.44 8.12
C SER A 83 -1.60 -21.86 8.07
N VAL A 84 -1.01 -21.50 9.21
CA VAL A 84 0.28 -20.79 9.26
C VAL A 84 1.11 -21.32 10.43
N GLY A 85 2.37 -21.67 10.15
CA GLY A 85 3.35 -21.99 11.19
C GLY A 85 3.09 -23.30 11.93
N VAL A 86 3.28 -23.27 13.25
CA VAL A 86 3.35 -24.48 14.10
C VAL A 86 2.05 -25.27 14.16
N GLY A 87 0.90 -24.61 14.03
CA GLY A 87 -0.42 -25.24 13.96
C GLY A 87 -0.80 -25.74 12.56
N GLY A 88 0.03 -25.50 11.54
CA GLY A 88 -0.27 -25.78 10.14
C GLY A 88 -0.68 -27.23 9.87
N LEU A 89 -1.72 -27.42 9.07
CA LEU A 89 -2.14 -28.75 8.65
C LEU A 89 -1.04 -29.45 7.82
N PRO A 90 -0.80 -30.75 8.06
CA PRO A 90 0.24 -31.48 7.35
C PRO A 90 -0.13 -31.76 5.89
N ASP A 91 0.90 -32.08 5.11
CA ASP A 91 0.75 -32.62 3.77
C ASP A 91 0.09 -34.01 3.77
N ARG A 92 -0.13 -34.58 2.57
CA ARG A 92 -0.70 -35.93 2.40
C ARG A 92 0.08 -37.06 3.08
N ASN A 93 1.33 -36.82 3.45
CA ASN A 93 2.20 -37.78 4.13
C ASN A 93 2.24 -37.54 5.65
N GLY A 94 1.43 -36.62 6.17
CA GLY A 94 1.42 -36.27 7.59
C GLY A 94 2.59 -35.38 8.01
N LYS A 95 3.28 -34.72 7.06
CA LYS A 95 4.42 -33.83 7.36
C LYS A 95 4.01 -32.37 7.28
N ILE A 96 4.31 -31.60 8.31
CA ILE A 96 4.18 -30.15 8.28
C ILE A 96 5.42 -29.58 7.60
N THR A 97 5.21 -28.83 6.53
CA THR A 97 6.25 -28.12 5.77
C THR A 97 5.75 -26.70 5.54
N LEU A 98 6.61 -25.71 5.74
CA LEU A 98 6.27 -24.29 5.67
C LEU A 98 7.05 -23.62 4.52
N ASP A 99 6.45 -22.59 3.93
CA ASP A 99 7.01 -21.77 2.85
C ASP A 99 7.24 -20.33 3.30
#